data_AF-I3T0G4-F1
#
_entry.id   AF-I3T0G4-F1
#
_cell.length_a   1.000
_cell.length_b   1.000
_cell.length_c   1.000
_cell.angle_alpha   90.00
_cell.angle_beta   90.00
_cell.angle_gamma   90.00
#
_symmetry.space_group_name_H-M   'P 1'
#
loop_
_entity.id
_entity.type
_entity.pdbx_description
1 polymer ?
#
loop_
_entity_poly.entity_id
_entity_poly.type
_entity_poly.pdbx_seq_one_letter_code
_entity_poly.pdbx_strand_id
1 'polypeptide(L)'
;MKRNWTSRDKCMVWWKNEDGESGSWWEGRITAVEAKSHEFPDSPWERYSIQYKTDPNIHKHNPWELNDPEMLWEHPHIDHETRDKLLSYFAKLDRREKYDIQALNQVAGKLEFSNRFPVSLYPELIQIRLKNDYYRCVEGAKHDIMVMLLNAEEFFTIAKNIQLLGKTRRISEWFRRKLERI
;
A
#
# COMPACT_ATOMS: atom_id res chain seq x y z
N MET A 1 -3.51 -12.63 -0.83
CA MET A 1 -4.51 -13.58 -1.38
C MET A 1 -4.15 -14.95 -0.82
N LYS A 2 -5.09 -15.72 -0.24
CA LYS A 2 -4.80 -17.07 0.29
C LYS A 2 -4.72 -18.04 -0.88
N ARG A 3 -3.53 -18.57 -1.21
CA ARG A 3 -3.40 -19.67 -2.17
C ARG A 3 -4.07 -20.91 -1.57
N ASN A 4 -4.92 -21.58 -2.35
CA ASN A 4 -5.45 -22.89 -1.98
C ASN A 4 -4.44 -23.96 -2.36
N TRP A 5 -3.57 -24.28 -1.41
CA TRP A 5 -2.53 -25.28 -1.55
C TRP A 5 -3.09 -26.70 -1.68
N THR A 6 -2.52 -27.49 -2.59
CA THR A 6 -2.95 -28.86 -2.93
C THR A 6 -1.75 -29.82 -2.96
N SER A 7 -2.02 -31.13 -2.96
CA SER A 7 -0.95 -32.13 -3.08
C SER A 7 -0.17 -31.95 -4.39
N ARG A 8 1.16 -32.09 -4.30
CA ARG A 8 2.19 -31.87 -5.33
C ARG A 8 2.55 -30.41 -5.63
N ASP A 9 1.84 -29.44 -5.06
CA ASP A 9 2.24 -28.03 -5.18
C ASP A 9 3.66 -27.83 -4.61
N LYS A 10 4.46 -27.03 -5.31
CA LYS A 10 5.78 -26.58 -4.84
C LYS A 10 5.59 -25.40 -3.91
N CYS A 11 6.29 -25.41 -2.78
CA CYS A 11 6.26 -24.34 -1.80
C CYS A 11 7.67 -24.04 -1.27
N MET A 12 7.84 -22.88 -0.65
CA MET A 12 9.02 -22.56 0.14
C MET A 12 8.62 -22.29 1.59
N VAL A 13 9.44 -22.72 2.54
CA VAL A 13 9.25 -22.46 3.97
C VAL A 13 10.47 -21.73 4.53
N TRP A 14 10.26 -20.65 5.28
CA TRP A 14 11.37 -19.91 5.89
C TRP A 14 11.75 -20.55 7.21
N TRP A 15 13.01 -20.95 7.33
CA TRP A 15 13.57 -21.49 8.56
C TRP A 15 14.72 -20.63 9.04
N LYS A 16 14.85 -20.56 10.36
CA LYS A 16 16.01 -19.93 11.01
C LYS A 16 17.23 -20.82 10.83
N ASN A 17 18.36 -20.23 10.49
CA ASN A 17 19.63 -20.95 10.42
C ASN A 17 20.16 -21.21 11.85
N GLU A 18 21.09 -22.15 11.98
CA GLU A 18 21.67 -22.56 13.28
C GLU A 18 22.38 -21.41 14.01
N ASP A 19 22.86 -20.41 13.25
CA ASP A 19 23.50 -19.19 13.77
C ASP A 19 22.55 -18.27 14.55
N GLY A 20 21.23 -18.45 14.41
CA GLY A 20 20.23 -17.68 15.12
C GLY A 20 20.09 -16.22 14.69
N GLU A 21 20.84 -15.75 13.70
CA GLU A 21 20.78 -14.37 13.20
C GLU A 21 20.16 -14.30 11.81
N SER A 22 20.27 -15.38 11.03
CA SER A 22 19.79 -15.45 9.67
C SER A 22 18.75 -16.56 9.48
N GLY A 23 18.16 -16.61 8.29
CA GLY A 23 17.27 -17.69 7.88
C GLY A 23 17.40 -17.95 6.39
N SER A 24 16.85 -19.07 5.95
CA SER A 24 16.89 -19.51 4.56
C SER A 24 15.51 -20.00 4.14
N TRP A 25 15.18 -19.82 2.86
CA TRP A 25 14.02 -20.47 2.25
C TRP A 25 14.36 -21.92 1.90
N TRP A 26 13.51 -22.85 2.33
CA TRP A 26 13.63 -24.28 2.05
C TRP A 26 12.59 -24.68 1.02
N GLU A 27 13.04 -25.19 -0.13
CA GLU A 27 12.17 -25.74 -1.16
C GLU A 27 11.53 -27.05 -0.71
N GLY A 28 10.21 -27.14 -0.82
CA GLY A 28 9.45 -28.33 -0.49
C GLY A 28 8.33 -28.61 -1.48
N ARG A 29 7.74 -29.80 -1.34
CA ARG A 29 6.54 -30.21 -2.05
C ARG A 29 5.49 -30.68 -1.06
N ILE A 30 4.28 -30.19 -1.21
CA ILE A 30 3.14 -30.65 -0.39
C ILE A 30 2.83 -32.10 -0.78
N THR A 31 2.85 -33.00 0.19
CA THR A 31 2.51 -34.41 0.00
C THR A 31 1.04 -34.66 0.33
N ALA A 32 0.50 -34.02 1.38
CA ALA A 32 -0.89 -34.14 1.79
C ALA A 32 -1.45 -32.83 2.38
N VAL A 33 -2.77 -32.69 2.29
CA VAL A 33 -3.55 -31.61 2.92
C VAL A 33 -4.59 -32.28 3.82
N GLU A 34 -4.39 -32.23 5.12
CA GLU A 34 -5.21 -32.96 6.09
C GLU A 34 -5.52 -32.10 7.32
N ALA A 35 -6.62 -32.39 8.02
CA ALA A 35 -6.88 -31.73 9.28
C ALA A 35 -5.81 -32.10 10.32
N LYS A 36 -5.56 -31.20 11.29
CA LYS A 36 -4.66 -31.49 12.41
C LYS A 36 -5.05 -32.78 13.13
N SER A 37 -6.35 -32.93 13.42
CA SER A 37 -6.93 -34.12 14.04
C SER A 37 -8.43 -34.19 13.77
N HIS A 38 -9.05 -35.33 14.09
CA HIS A 38 -10.50 -35.51 13.99
C HIS A 38 -11.29 -34.59 14.94
N GLU A 39 -10.69 -34.18 16.06
CA GLU A 39 -11.29 -33.23 17.00
C GLU A 39 -11.32 -31.80 16.45
N PHE A 40 -10.42 -31.48 15.51
CA PHE A 40 -10.30 -30.16 14.90
C PHE A 40 -10.25 -30.24 13.36
N PRO A 41 -11.34 -30.67 12.70
CA PRO A 41 -11.39 -30.91 11.26
C PRO A 41 -11.10 -29.64 10.44
N ASP A 42 -11.46 -28.47 10.97
CA ASP A 42 -11.29 -27.17 10.32
C ASP A 42 -10.03 -26.42 10.78
N SER A 43 -9.19 -27.05 11.61
CA SER A 43 -7.96 -26.39 12.09
C SER A 43 -7.06 -26.03 10.91
N PRO A 44 -6.59 -24.77 10.82
CA PRO A 44 -5.57 -24.38 9.86
C PRO A 44 -4.17 -24.82 10.30
N TRP A 45 -3.99 -25.20 11.56
CA TRP A 45 -2.70 -25.60 12.10
C TRP A 45 -2.27 -26.96 11.58
N GLU A 46 -0.99 -27.12 11.26
CA GLU A 46 -0.34 -28.39 10.86
C GLU A 46 -1.06 -29.11 9.71
N ARG A 47 -1.70 -28.32 8.84
CA ARG A 47 -2.59 -28.80 7.79
C ARG A 47 -1.86 -29.40 6.59
N TYR A 48 -0.62 -28.95 6.36
CA TYR A 48 0.15 -29.31 5.18
C TYR A 48 1.32 -30.21 5.55
N SER A 49 1.33 -31.42 5.01
CA SER A 49 2.49 -32.31 5.06
C SER A 49 3.42 -31.97 3.91
N ILE A 50 4.69 -31.66 4.21
CA ILE A 50 5.67 -31.17 3.24
C ILE A 50 6.92 -32.04 3.32
N GLN A 51 7.41 -32.45 2.15
CA GLN A 51 8.73 -33.05 2.02
C GLN A 51 9.69 -32.02 1.44
N TYR A 52 10.78 -31.74 2.14
CA TYR A 52 11.81 -30.83 1.67
C TYR A 52 12.70 -31.52 0.63
N LYS A 53 13.30 -30.72 -0.25
CA LYS A 53 14.22 -31.23 -1.27
C LYS A 53 15.51 -31.82 -0.67
N THR A 54 15.94 -31.27 0.46
CA THR A 54 17.18 -31.62 1.16
C THR A 54 16.96 -32.57 2.34
N ASP A 55 15.71 -32.83 2.74
CA ASP A 55 15.37 -33.71 3.86
C ASP A 55 14.24 -34.67 3.45
N PRO A 56 14.48 -36.00 3.48
CA PRO A 56 13.48 -36.99 3.10
C PRO A 56 12.29 -37.07 4.07
N ASN A 57 12.39 -36.52 5.28
CA ASN A 57 11.32 -36.54 6.27
C ASN A 57 10.11 -35.67 5.87
N ILE A 58 8.94 -36.04 6.39
CA ILE A 58 7.72 -35.26 6.23
C ILE A 58 7.56 -34.32 7.42
N HIS A 59 7.39 -33.04 7.14
CA HIS A 59 7.19 -31.99 8.12
C HIS A 59 5.79 -31.41 8.00
N LYS A 60 5.13 -31.16 9.13
CA LYS A 60 3.80 -30.55 9.16
C LYS A 60 3.91 -29.04 9.29
N HIS A 61 3.15 -28.34 8.46
CA HIS A 61 3.20 -26.90 8.32
C HIS A 61 1.84 -26.23 8.32
N ASN A 62 1.87 -24.97 8.70
CA ASN A 62 0.75 -24.08 8.68
C ASN A 62 0.68 -23.29 7.36
N PRO A 63 -0.52 -22.90 6.90
CA PRO A 63 -0.68 -22.15 5.64
C PRO A 63 0.12 -20.85 5.54
N TRP A 64 0.37 -20.16 6.66
CA TRP A 64 1.09 -18.88 6.68
C TRP A 64 2.62 -19.04 6.69
N GLU A 65 3.13 -20.25 6.87
CA GLU A 65 4.57 -20.55 6.76
C GLU A 65 4.98 -20.78 5.30
N LEU A 66 4.01 -21.01 4.42
CA LEU A 66 4.24 -21.38 3.03
C LEU A 66 4.28 -20.15 2.14
N ASN A 67 5.35 -20.03 1.36
CA ASN A 67 5.47 -19.09 0.28
C ASN A 67 5.42 -19.81 -1.07
N ASP A 68 4.77 -19.17 -2.05
CA ASP A 68 4.72 -19.66 -3.42
C ASP A 68 5.94 -19.19 -4.20
N PRO A 69 6.84 -20.10 -4.63
CA PRO A 69 8.02 -19.73 -5.42
C PRO A 69 7.67 -19.21 -6.82
N GLU A 70 6.50 -19.56 -7.35
CA GLU A 70 6.03 -19.14 -8.68
C GLU A 70 5.14 -17.89 -8.59
N MET A 71 4.76 -17.46 -7.38
CA MET A 71 4.07 -16.19 -7.16
C MET A 71 5.07 -15.04 -7.26
N LEU A 72 5.11 -14.42 -8.43
CA LEU A 72 5.68 -13.09 -8.58
C LEU A 72 4.81 -12.14 -7.76
N TRP A 73 5.23 -11.85 -6.53
CA TRP A 73 4.53 -10.91 -5.67
C TRP A 73 4.76 -9.50 -6.20
N GLU A 74 3.98 -9.09 -7.19
CA GLU A 74 3.87 -7.70 -7.57
C GLU A 74 3.02 -6.98 -6.51
N HIS A 75 3.57 -5.92 -5.92
CA HIS A 75 2.81 -5.10 -4.99
C HIS A 75 1.57 -4.57 -5.71
N PRO A 76 0.36 -4.69 -5.17
CA PRO A 76 -0.80 -4.10 -5.80
C PRO A 76 -0.57 -2.60 -5.98
N HIS A 77 -0.66 -2.12 -7.21
CA HIS A 77 -0.53 -0.71 -7.53
C HIS A 77 -1.59 -0.30 -8.54
N ILE A 78 -1.90 0.99 -8.57
CA ILE A 78 -2.70 1.57 -9.66
C ILE A 78 -2.02 1.34 -11.00
N ASP A 79 -2.80 1.24 -12.08
CA ASP A 79 -2.24 1.15 -13.41
C ASP A 79 -1.42 2.42 -13.75
N HIS A 80 -0.36 2.24 -14.54
CA HIS A 80 0.58 3.31 -14.84
C HIS A 80 -0.07 4.46 -15.64
N GLU A 81 -1.10 4.18 -16.46
CA GLU A 81 -1.82 5.23 -17.20
C GLU A 81 -2.55 6.17 -16.24
N THR A 82 -3.28 5.61 -15.28
CA THR A 82 -3.97 6.37 -14.24
C THR A 82 -2.99 7.13 -13.36
N ARG A 83 -1.88 6.50 -12.94
CA ARG A 83 -0.81 7.16 -12.19
C ARG A 83 -0.27 8.38 -12.94
N ASP A 84 0.07 8.20 -14.21
CA ASP A 84 0.67 9.25 -15.04
C ASP A 84 -0.34 10.37 -15.31
N LYS A 85 -1.63 10.03 -15.46
CA LYS A 85 -2.73 11.00 -15.56
C LYS A 85 -2.86 11.84 -14.29
N LEU A 86 -2.80 11.22 -13.10
CA LEU A 86 -2.80 11.93 -11.81
C LEU A 86 -1.58 12.84 -11.66
N LEU A 87 -0.37 12.36 -11.98
CA LEU A 87 0.86 13.17 -12.00
C LEU A 87 0.74 14.35 -12.97
N SER A 88 0.10 14.16 -14.11
CA SER A 88 -0.15 15.24 -15.08
C SER A 88 -1.02 16.36 -14.50
N TYR A 89 -1.91 16.05 -13.55
CA TYR A 89 -2.76 17.05 -12.90
C TYR A 89 -1.95 17.96 -11.99
N PHE A 90 -1.04 17.39 -11.18
CA PHE A 90 -0.10 18.16 -10.39
C PHE A 90 0.80 19.03 -11.27
N ALA A 91 1.37 18.46 -12.34
CA ALA A 91 2.22 19.22 -13.27
C ALA A 91 1.47 20.38 -13.96
N LYS A 92 0.17 20.23 -14.24
CA LYS A 92 -0.68 21.30 -14.80
C LYS A 92 -0.89 22.42 -13.80
N LEU A 93 -1.09 22.10 -12.53
CA LEU A 93 -1.23 23.10 -11.47
C LEU A 93 0.11 23.80 -11.18
N ASP A 94 1.23 23.08 -11.15
CA ASP A 94 2.55 23.69 -10.99
C ASP A 94 2.86 24.72 -12.08
N ARG A 95 2.34 24.53 -13.30
CA ARG A 95 2.49 25.50 -14.40
C ARG A 95 1.55 26.70 -14.29
N ARG A 96 0.32 26.51 -13.78
CA ARG A 96 -0.71 27.56 -13.73
C ARG A 96 -0.70 28.37 -12.44
N GLU A 97 -0.40 27.71 -11.34
CA GLU A 97 -0.60 28.19 -9.97
C GLU A 97 0.60 27.82 -9.08
N LYS A 98 1.82 27.94 -9.64
CA LYS A 98 3.10 27.51 -9.01
C LYS A 98 3.23 27.94 -7.54
N TYR A 99 2.95 29.21 -7.26
CA TYR A 99 3.06 29.78 -5.92
C TYR A 99 1.99 29.23 -4.96
N ASP A 100 0.85 28.81 -5.47
CA ASP A 100 -0.29 28.36 -4.66
C ASP A 100 -0.12 26.89 -4.26
N ILE A 101 0.41 26.04 -5.13
CA ILE A 101 0.81 24.67 -4.76
C ILE A 101 1.96 24.67 -3.76
N GLN A 102 2.97 25.52 -3.96
CA GLN A 102 4.08 25.61 -3.02
C GLN A 102 3.64 26.03 -1.61
N ALA A 103 2.61 26.90 -1.51
CA ALA A 103 2.03 27.26 -0.22
C ALA A 103 1.43 26.06 0.52
N LEU A 104 0.85 25.08 -0.20
CA LEU A 104 0.34 23.84 0.40
C LEU A 104 1.48 22.97 0.96
N ASN A 105 2.61 22.86 0.25
CA ASN A 105 3.81 22.18 0.75
C ASN A 105 4.34 22.86 2.03
N GLN A 106 4.42 24.20 2.04
CA GLN A 106 4.93 24.97 3.17
C GLN A 106 4.04 24.85 4.42
N VAL A 107 2.72 24.84 4.25
CA VAL A 107 1.78 24.76 5.36
C VAL A 107 1.85 23.40 6.06
N ALA A 108 2.05 22.31 5.32
CA ALA A 108 2.18 20.98 5.92
C ALA A 108 3.40 20.84 6.86
N GLY A 109 4.44 21.66 6.67
CA GLY A 109 5.61 21.71 7.55
C GLY A 109 5.41 22.50 8.85
N LYS A 110 4.28 23.19 9.03
CA LYS A 110 4.00 23.99 10.23
C LYS A 110 3.54 23.10 11.39
N LEU A 111 4.03 23.38 12.59
CA LEU A 111 3.61 22.66 13.81
C LEU A 111 2.12 22.85 14.07
N GLU A 112 1.57 24.04 13.83
CA GLU A 112 0.14 24.33 13.98
C GLU A 112 -0.73 23.49 13.05
N PHE A 113 -0.21 23.13 11.87
CA PHE A 113 -0.88 22.25 10.94
C PHE A 113 -0.79 20.79 11.39
N SER A 114 0.42 20.32 11.69
CA SER A 114 0.66 18.92 12.09
C SER A 114 0.03 18.55 13.44
N ASN A 115 -0.10 19.51 14.36
CA ASN A 115 -0.81 19.32 15.64
C ASN A 115 -2.33 19.21 15.47
N ARG A 116 -2.87 19.64 14.32
CA ARG A 116 -4.30 19.64 14.05
C ARG A 116 -4.73 18.46 13.19
N PHE A 117 -3.95 18.14 12.17
CA PHE A 117 -4.26 17.08 11.23
C PHE A 117 -3.34 15.88 11.48
N PRO A 118 -3.89 14.71 11.84
CA PRO A 118 -3.08 13.52 12.14
C PRO A 118 -2.20 13.06 10.98
N VAL A 119 -2.60 13.39 9.74
CA VAL A 119 -1.84 13.07 8.52
C VAL A 119 -1.62 14.35 7.73
N SER A 120 -0.37 14.82 7.72
CA SER A 120 0.06 15.96 6.91
C SER A 120 0.25 15.52 5.46
N LEU A 121 -0.84 15.52 4.68
CA LEU A 121 -0.79 15.34 3.23
C LEU A 121 -0.47 16.66 2.54
N TYR A 122 0.42 16.62 1.56
CA TYR A 122 0.83 17.77 0.75
C TYR A 122 1.20 17.35 -0.68
N PRO A 123 1.19 18.28 -1.64
CA PRO A 123 1.37 17.95 -3.06
C PRO A 123 2.62 17.12 -3.38
N GLU A 124 3.78 17.47 -2.81
CA GLU A 124 5.03 16.73 -3.05
C GLU A 124 4.97 15.29 -2.51
N LEU A 125 4.40 15.07 -1.33
CA LEU A 125 4.24 13.73 -0.76
C LEU A 125 3.37 12.83 -1.64
N ILE A 126 2.23 13.35 -2.11
CA ILE A 126 1.32 12.59 -2.97
C ILE A 126 2.00 12.26 -4.31
N GLN A 127 2.74 13.20 -4.89
CA GLN A 127 3.53 12.95 -6.10
C GLN A 127 4.61 11.88 -5.89
N ILE A 128 5.30 11.89 -4.75
CA ILE A 128 6.29 10.87 -4.39
C ILE A 128 5.61 9.51 -4.23
N ARG A 129 4.46 9.45 -3.54
CA ARG A 129 3.66 8.22 -3.39
C ARG A 129 3.24 7.65 -4.74
N LEU A 130 2.74 8.50 -5.65
CA LEU A 130 2.39 8.10 -7.01
C LEU A 130 3.61 7.55 -7.76
N LYS A 131 4.75 8.25 -7.74
CA LYS A 131 5.99 7.82 -8.44
C LYS A 131 6.60 6.53 -7.93
N ASN A 132 6.33 6.16 -6.67
CA ASN A 132 6.85 4.94 -6.04
C ASN A 132 5.77 3.84 -5.93
N ASP A 133 4.72 3.91 -6.76
CA ASP A 133 3.66 2.91 -6.84
C ASP A 133 3.03 2.55 -5.47
N TYR A 134 2.94 3.55 -4.57
CA TYR A 134 2.43 3.37 -3.20
C TYR A 134 0.93 3.05 -3.15
N TYR A 135 0.15 3.63 -4.05
CA TYR A 135 -1.31 3.50 -4.04
C TYR A 135 -1.73 2.18 -4.65
N ARG A 136 -2.41 1.35 -3.86
CA ARG A 136 -2.96 0.05 -4.30
C ARG A 136 -4.23 0.17 -5.14
N CYS A 137 -4.94 1.28 -5.03
CA CYS A 137 -6.15 1.59 -5.79
C CYS A 137 -6.28 3.09 -6.04
N VAL A 138 -7.04 3.44 -7.07
CA VAL A 138 -7.22 4.82 -7.53
C VAL A 138 -7.98 5.65 -6.49
N GLU A 139 -8.93 5.01 -5.80
CA GLU A 139 -9.74 5.60 -4.74
C GLU A 139 -8.87 6.09 -3.59
N GLY A 140 -7.80 5.36 -3.24
CA GLY A 140 -6.83 5.77 -2.23
C GLY A 140 -6.08 7.05 -2.62
N ALA A 141 -5.64 7.15 -3.87
CA ALA A 141 -5.01 8.37 -4.38
C ALA A 141 -5.98 9.55 -4.42
N LYS A 142 -7.22 9.34 -4.89
CA LYS A 142 -8.28 10.36 -4.89
C LYS A 142 -8.58 10.86 -3.48
N HIS A 143 -8.69 9.94 -2.52
CA HIS A 143 -8.94 10.27 -1.13
C HIS A 143 -7.84 11.16 -0.55
N ASP A 144 -6.58 10.78 -0.71
CA ASP A 144 -5.44 11.56 -0.21
C ASP A 144 -5.41 12.98 -0.81
N ILE A 145 -5.66 13.11 -2.13
CA ILE A 145 -5.72 14.41 -2.80
C ILE A 145 -6.83 15.29 -2.20
N MET A 146 -8.01 14.72 -1.97
CA MET A 146 -9.13 15.48 -1.40
C MET A 146 -8.89 15.84 0.06
N VAL A 147 -8.36 14.92 0.88
CA VAL A 147 -8.02 15.20 2.29
C VAL A 147 -6.96 16.29 2.39
N MET A 148 -5.92 16.27 1.56
CA MET A 148 -4.93 17.34 1.47
C MET A 148 -5.59 18.71 1.30
N LEU A 149 -6.53 18.82 0.35
CA LEU A 149 -7.19 20.09 0.02
C LEU A 149 -8.17 20.52 1.11
N LEU A 150 -8.95 19.58 1.68
CA LEU A 150 -9.88 19.88 2.78
C LEU A 150 -9.15 20.34 4.05
N ASN A 151 -8.06 19.69 4.42
CA ASN A 151 -7.24 20.10 5.57
C ASN A 151 -6.64 21.50 5.36
N ALA A 152 -6.17 21.79 4.14
CA ALA A 152 -5.67 23.12 3.80
C ALA A 152 -6.79 24.19 3.86
N GLU A 153 -7.97 23.91 3.32
CA GLU A 153 -9.13 24.82 3.42
C GLU A 153 -9.52 25.10 4.87
N GLU A 154 -9.60 24.06 5.70
CA GLU A 154 -9.92 24.21 7.13
C GLU A 154 -8.84 25.04 7.85
N PHE A 155 -7.57 24.74 7.60
CA PHE A 155 -6.46 25.49 8.17
C PHE A 155 -6.50 26.97 7.81
N PHE A 156 -6.67 27.30 6.52
CA PHE A 156 -6.73 28.70 6.08
C PHE A 156 -7.98 29.42 6.54
N THR A 157 -9.08 28.71 6.76
CA THR A 157 -10.29 29.27 7.38
C THR A 157 -9.99 29.76 8.79
N ILE A 158 -9.26 28.97 9.57
CA ILE A 158 -8.97 29.26 10.98
C ILE A 158 -7.86 30.29 11.13
N ALA A 159 -6.84 30.21 10.28
CA ALA A 159 -5.80 31.22 10.17
C ALA A 159 -6.31 32.55 9.57
N LYS A 160 -7.59 32.64 9.19
CA LYS A 160 -8.23 33.80 8.55
C LYS A 160 -7.48 34.27 7.29
N ASN A 161 -6.84 33.35 6.57
CA ASN A 161 -6.11 33.66 5.34
C ASN A 161 -7.05 33.56 4.13
N ILE A 162 -7.82 34.63 3.90
CA ILE A 162 -8.86 34.69 2.86
C ILE A 162 -8.28 34.45 1.46
N GLN A 163 -7.07 34.96 1.20
CA GLN A 163 -6.43 34.84 -0.11
C GLN A 163 -6.07 33.37 -0.43
N LEU A 164 -5.38 32.68 0.48
CA LEU A 164 -5.00 31.28 0.28
C LEU A 164 -6.21 30.35 0.37
N LEU A 165 -7.21 30.65 1.19
CA LEU A 165 -8.47 29.92 1.24
C LEU A 165 -9.19 29.95 -0.12
N GLY A 166 -9.33 31.14 -0.72
CA GLY A 166 -9.99 31.32 -2.01
C GLY A 166 -9.27 30.56 -3.13
N LYS A 167 -7.94 30.53 -3.11
CA LYS A 167 -7.11 29.75 -4.04
C LYS A 167 -7.26 28.25 -3.84
N THR A 168 -7.15 27.79 -2.59
CA THR A 168 -7.29 26.36 -2.25
C THR A 168 -8.66 25.82 -2.67
N ARG A 169 -9.74 26.58 -2.47
CA ARG A 169 -11.08 26.20 -2.94
C ARG A 169 -11.18 26.04 -4.46
N ARG A 170 -10.49 26.88 -5.24
CA ARG A 170 -10.45 26.75 -6.71
C ARG A 170 -9.70 25.49 -7.12
N ILE A 171 -8.56 25.21 -6.46
CA ILE A 171 -7.78 23.98 -6.68
C ILE A 171 -8.61 22.73 -6.33
N SER A 172 -9.29 22.77 -5.19
CA SER A 172 -10.20 21.72 -4.68
C SER A 172 -11.31 21.40 -5.67
N GLU A 173 -12.02 22.42 -6.16
CA GLU A 173 -13.07 22.26 -7.17
C GLU A 173 -12.52 21.75 -8.51
N TRP A 174 -11.34 22.25 -8.91
CA TRP A 174 -10.69 21.77 -10.13
C TRP A 174 -10.31 20.29 -10.03
N PHE A 175 -9.71 19.86 -8.91
CA PHE A 175 -9.38 18.46 -8.68
C PHE A 175 -10.63 17.59 -8.64
N ARG A 176 -11.68 18.00 -7.92
CA ARG A 176 -12.94 17.26 -7.84
C ARG A 176 -13.47 16.88 -9.23
N ARG A 177 -13.58 17.86 -10.13
CA ARG A 177 -14.02 17.66 -11.52
C ARG A 177 -13.07 16.79 -12.35
N LYS A 178 -11.77 16.79 -12.04
CA LYS A 178 -10.75 16.00 -12.76
C LYS A 178 -10.69 14.56 -12.26
N LEU A 179 -10.91 14.35 -10.97
CA LEU A 179 -10.91 13.03 -10.34
C LEU A 179 -12.20 12.25 -10.62
N GLU A 180 -13.33 12.91 -10.88
CA GLU A 180 -14.57 12.28 -11.39
C GLU A 180 -14.41 11.63 -12.77
N ARG A 181 -13.37 12.01 -13.54
CA ARG A 181 -13.10 11.51 -14.91
C ARG A 181 -11.99 10.47 -14.97
N ILE A 182 -11.56 10.01 -13.81
CA ILE A 182 -10.66 8.88 -13.62
C ILE A 182 -11.53 7.77 -13.06
#